data_AF-A1ZE50-F1
#
_entry.id   AF-A1ZE50-F1
#
_cell.length_a   1.000
_cell.length_b   1.000
_cell.length_c   1.000
_cell.angle_alpha   90.00
_cell.angle_beta   90.00
_cell.angle_gamma   90.00
#
_symmetry.space_group_name_H-M   'P 1'
#
loop_
_entity.id
_entity.type
_entity.pdbx_description
1 polymer ?
#
loop_
_entity_poly.entity_id
_entity_poly.type
_entity_poly.pdbx_seq_one_letter_code
_entity_poly.pdbx_strand_id
1 'polypeptide(L)'
;MLANLILAVFWAVFIIYIGSNIYLNIRAEYKNTPRRRIRRYYQELEQASNYGEAALQVPFQNLLYDYAKEYGLKLHLTRLAPPTDAPPNPLHKITGQWESISLFADLSHEVNQRMMAGYPRQNILFENTHTALLVQNGQKVAYIDMNDWKKLHQLLLKFVQFNPHQKK
;
A
#
# COMPACT_ATOMS: atom_id res chain seq x y z
N MET A 1 -31.84 43.06 -24.39
CA MET A 1 -30.99 43.23 -23.19
C MET A 1 -31.12 42.08 -22.21
N LEU A 2 -32.32 41.60 -21.88
CA LEU A 2 -32.53 40.50 -20.90
C LEU A 2 -31.84 39.17 -21.27
N ALA A 3 -31.90 38.75 -22.54
CA ALA A 3 -31.30 37.50 -23.00
C ALA A 3 -29.76 37.48 -22.88
N ASN A 4 -29.10 38.61 -23.15
CA ASN A 4 -27.64 38.73 -23.01
C ASN A 4 -27.22 38.67 -21.53
N LEU A 5 -28.04 39.23 -20.63
CA LEU A 5 -27.82 39.15 -19.19
C LEU A 5 -27.94 37.71 -18.68
N ILE A 6 -28.97 36.97 -19.12
CA ILE A 6 -29.18 35.56 -18.75
C ILE A 6 -28.01 34.71 -19.25
N LEU A 7 -27.57 34.92 -20.50
CA LEU A 7 -26.43 34.21 -21.07
C LEU A 7 -25.14 34.51 -20.30
N ALA A 8 -24.90 35.76 -19.94
CA ALA A 8 -23.73 36.17 -19.15
C ALA A 8 -23.72 35.53 -17.75
N VAL A 9 -24.87 35.51 -17.06
CA VAL A 9 -25.01 34.84 -15.75
C VAL A 9 -24.80 33.34 -15.88
N PHE A 10 -25.35 32.71 -16.92
CA PHE A 10 -25.15 31.29 -17.17
C PHE A 10 -23.66 30.96 -17.38
N TRP A 11 -22.95 31.71 -18.23
CA TRP A 11 -21.52 31.52 -18.44
C TRP A 11 -20.70 31.77 -17.16
N ALA A 12 -21.06 32.77 -16.35
CA ALA A 12 -20.37 33.03 -15.09
C ALA A 12 -20.51 31.85 -14.11
N VAL A 13 -21.73 31.34 -13.91
CA VAL A 13 -21.98 30.18 -13.05
C VAL A 13 -21.31 28.92 -13.60
N PHE A 14 -21.35 28.71 -14.91
CA PHE A 14 -20.73 27.56 -15.58
C PHE A 14 -19.20 27.58 -15.42
N ILE A 15 -18.56 28.72 -15.62
CA ILE A 15 -17.10 28.88 -15.44
C ILE A 15 -16.70 28.66 -13.98
N ILE A 16 -17.46 29.21 -13.01
CA ILE A 16 -17.21 28.99 -11.58
C ILE A 16 -17.35 27.52 -11.22
N TYR A 17 -18.40 26.85 -11.72
CA TYR A 17 -18.63 25.43 -11.45
C TYR A 17 -17.52 24.55 -12.04
N ILE A 18 -17.19 24.74 -13.32
CA ILE A 18 -16.12 24.00 -14.00
C ILE A 18 -14.78 24.28 -13.30
N GLY A 19 -14.45 25.54 -13.02
CA GLY A 19 -13.23 25.93 -12.33
C GLY A 19 -13.11 25.33 -10.93
N SER A 20 -14.20 25.32 -10.16
CA SER A 20 -14.26 24.69 -8.83
C SER A 20 -14.03 23.17 -8.92
N ASN A 21 -14.70 22.49 -9.85
CA ASN A 21 -14.59 21.04 -10.00
C ASN A 21 -13.18 20.62 -10.48
N ILE A 22 -12.62 21.36 -11.45
CA ILE A 22 -11.22 21.19 -11.91
C ILE A 22 -10.25 21.45 -10.76
N TYR A 23 -10.42 22.53 -9.99
CA TYR A 23 -9.54 22.85 -8.86
C TYR A 23 -9.59 21.77 -7.77
N LEU A 24 -10.77 21.26 -7.44
CA LEU A 24 -10.93 20.17 -6.47
C LEU A 24 -10.25 18.89 -6.97
N ASN A 25 -10.40 18.56 -8.24
CA ASN A 25 -9.78 17.37 -8.83
C ASN A 25 -8.24 17.48 -8.86
N ILE A 26 -7.69 18.61 -9.35
CA ILE A 26 -6.24 18.87 -9.36
C ILE A 26 -5.67 18.84 -7.94
N ARG A 27 -6.38 19.42 -6.97
CA ARG A 27 -5.95 19.39 -5.57
C ARG A 27 -5.99 17.97 -4.99
N ALA A 28 -6.97 17.15 -5.36
CA ALA A 28 -7.02 15.74 -4.96
C ALA A 28 -5.87 14.95 -5.59
N GLU A 29 -5.61 15.15 -6.87
CA GLU A 29 -4.54 14.50 -7.63
C GLU A 29 -3.14 14.88 -7.11
N TYR A 30 -2.91 16.17 -6.85
CA TYR A 30 -1.68 16.67 -6.22
C TYR A 30 -1.47 16.13 -4.79
N LYS A 31 -2.57 15.88 -4.06
CA LYS A 31 -2.51 15.28 -2.72
C LYS A 31 -2.15 13.79 -2.73
N ASN A 32 -2.31 13.11 -3.87
CA ASN A 32 -2.24 11.65 -3.95
C ASN A 32 -1.03 11.12 -4.73
N THR A 33 0.02 11.91 -4.93
CA THR A 33 1.23 11.39 -5.61
C THR A 33 1.91 10.29 -4.78
N PRO A 34 2.43 9.21 -5.40
CA PRO A 34 3.08 8.12 -4.67
C PRO A 34 4.23 8.57 -3.78
N ARG A 35 5.03 9.52 -4.28
CA ARG A 35 6.15 10.12 -3.54
C ARG A 35 5.68 10.83 -2.26
N ARG A 36 4.53 11.50 -2.30
CA ARG A 36 3.97 12.18 -1.14
C ARG A 36 3.45 11.20 -0.10
N ARG A 37 2.79 10.11 -0.51
CA ARG A 37 2.34 9.06 0.42
C ARG A 37 3.52 8.40 1.14
N ILE A 38 4.57 8.04 0.40
CA ILE A 38 5.79 7.47 0.97
C ILE A 38 6.50 8.49 1.89
N ARG A 39 6.53 9.78 1.52
CA ARG A 39 7.08 10.82 2.40
C ARG A 39 6.31 10.92 3.71
N ARG A 40 4.97 10.87 3.67
CA ARG A 40 4.14 10.87 4.89
C ARG A 40 4.46 9.65 5.75
N TYR A 41 4.60 8.47 5.14
CA TYR A 41 5.01 7.26 5.84
C TYR A 41 6.33 7.45 6.61
N TYR A 42 7.36 8.05 6.01
CA TYR A 42 8.62 8.31 6.72
C TYR A 42 8.44 9.25 7.93
N GLN A 43 7.57 10.27 7.80
CA GLN A 43 7.27 11.18 8.91
C GLN A 43 6.50 10.48 10.05
N GLU A 44 5.56 9.61 9.70
CA GLU A 44 4.80 8.82 10.67
C GLU A 44 5.69 7.78 11.37
N LEU A 45 6.65 7.17 10.66
CA LEU A 45 7.66 6.29 11.26
C LEU A 45 8.53 6.99 12.30
N GLU A 46 9.03 8.19 11.98
CA GLU A 46 9.85 8.99 12.90
C GLU A 46 9.08 9.37 14.16
N GLN A 47 7.79 9.62 14.05
CA GLN A 47 6.93 9.86 15.21
C GLN A 47 6.74 8.56 16.01
N ALA A 48 6.45 7.46 15.31
CA ALA A 48 6.20 6.15 15.90
C ALA A 48 7.43 5.58 16.64
N SER A 49 8.66 5.87 16.20
CA SER A 49 9.88 5.35 16.83
C SER A 49 10.03 5.75 18.30
N ASN A 50 9.40 6.85 18.72
CA ASN A 50 9.38 7.27 20.12
C ASN A 50 8.53 6.37 21.03
N TYR A 51 7.66 5.54 20.45
CA TYR A 51 6.72 4.69 21.18
C TYR A 51 7.08 3.20 21.13
N GLY A 52 8.25 2.86 20.58
CA GLY A 52 8.77 1.49 20.51
C GLY A 52 8.37 0.73 19.24
N GLU A 53 8.89 -0.49 19.13
CA GLU A 53 8.84 -1.30 17.90
C GLU A 53 7.42 -1.65 17.44
N ALA A 54 6.51 -1.95 18.36
CA ALA A 54 5.12 -2.25 18.02
C ALA A 54 4.41 -1.07 17.32
N ALA A 55 4.77 0.17 17.67
CA ALA A 55 4.19 1.36 17.06
C ALA A 55 4.65 1.55 15.60
N LEU A 56 5.83 1.03 15.23
CA LEU A 56 6.39 1.14 13.88
C LEU A 56 5.58 0.39 12.81
N GLN A 57 4.73 -0.57 13.24
CA GLN A 57 3.88 -1.34 12.34
C GLN A 57 2.76 -0.47 11.74
N VAL A 58 2.24 0.47 12.52
CA VAL A 58 1.05 1.27 12.15
C VAL A 58 1.30 2.16 10.91
N PRO A 59 2.42 2.91 10.81
CA PRO A 59 2.73 3.69 9.61
C PRO A 59 2.78 2.85 8.33
N PHE A 60 3.39 1.67 8.36
CA PHE A 60 3.49 0.82 7.18
C PHE A 60 2.14 0.20 6.80
N GLN A 61 1.37 -0.23 7.81
CA GLN A 61 -0.01 -0.67 7.63
C GLN A 61 -0.87 0.40 6.93
N ASN A 62 -0.78 1.65 7.36
CA ASN A 62 -1.48 2.77 6.74
C ASN A 62 -1.05 2.97 5.28
N LEU A 63 0.26 2.89 5.01
CA LEU A 63 0.80 2.97 3.65
C LEU A 63 0.22 1.88 2.74
N LEU A 64 0.14 0.63 3.21
CA LEU A 64 -0.48 -0.46 2.46
C LEU A 64 -1.97 -0.20 2.18
N TYR A 65 -2.72 0.31 3.16
CA TYR A 65 -4.12 0.65 2.97
C TYR A 65 -4.31 1.75 1.93
N ASP A 66 -3.46 2.78 1.91
CA ASP A 66 -3.53 3.84 0.91
C ASP A 66 -3.35 3.29 -0.51
N TYR A 67 -2.36 2.43 -0.71
CA TYR A 67 -2.11 1.79 -2.00
C TYR A 67 -3.26 0.85 -2.39
N ALA A 68 -3.77 0.05 -1.45
CA ALA A 68 -4.90 -0.85 -1.70
C ALA A 68 -6.14 -0.09 -2.16
N LYS A 69 -6.45 1.02 -1.47
CA LYS A 69 -7.61 1.86 -1.75
C LYS A 69 -7.58 2.44 -3.15
N GLU A 70 -6.40 2.84 -3.64
CA GLU A 70 -6.23 3.35 -5.01
C GLU A 70 -6.64 2.33 -6.07
N TYR A 71 -6.46 1.03 -5.81
CA TYR A 71 -6.83 -0.04 -6.73
C TYR A 71 -8.20 -0.68 -6.43
N GLY A 72 -9.01 -0.06 -5.57
CA GLY A 72 -10.32 -0.59 -5.17
C GLY A 72 -10.24 -1.91 -4.40
N LEU A 73 -9.09 -2.22 -3.80
CA LEU A 73 -8.85 -3.47 -3.08
C LEU A 73 -9.16 -3.29 -1.59
N LYS A 74 -9.80 -4.30 -0.99
CA LYS A 74 -9.91 -4.42 0.47
C LYS A 74 -8.78 -5.30 0.98
N LEU A 75 -7.71 -4.69 1.44
CA LEU A 75 -6.59 -5.42 2.01
C LEU A 75 -6.97 -5.95 3.40
N HIS A 76 -7.02 -7.27 3.54
CA HIS A 76 -7.09 -7.92 4.84
C HIS A 76 -5.67 -8.21 5.30
N LEU A 77 -5.13 -7.30 6.10
CA LEU A 77 -3.86 -7.51 6.79
C LEU A 77 -4.10 -8.51 7.92
N THR A 78 -3.97 -9.79 7.61
CA THR A 78 -4.00 -10.84 8.62
C THR A 78 -2.57 -11.06 9.11
N ARG A 79 -2.36 -11.02 10.43
CA ARG A 79 -1.11 -11.49 11.01
C ARG A 79 -0.92 -12.94 10.59
N LEU A 80 0.13 -13.22 9.82
CA LEU A 80 0.41 -14.56 9.36
C LEU A 80 0.62 -15.48 10.56
N ALA A 81 -0.27 -16.44 10.74
CA ALA A 81 -0.07 -17.57 11.62
C ALA A 81 0.48 -18.74 10.77
N PRO A 82 1.20 -19.69 11.39
CA PRO A 82 1.47 -20.97 10.75
C PRO A 82 0.17 -21.58 10.22
N PRO A 83 0.20 -22.40 9.15
CA PRO A 83 -0.99 -23.14 8.74
C PRO A 83 -1.50 -23.94 9.95
N THR A 84 -2.68 -23.57 10.44
CA THR A 84 -3.45 -24.42 11.35
C THR A 84 -4.24 -25.39 10.48
N ASP A 85 -4.60 -26.57 10.99
CA ASP A 85 -5.38 -27.60 10.26
C ASP A 85 -6.79 -27.12 9.83
N ALA A 86 -7.14 -25.87 10.10
CA ALA A 86 -8.39 -25.28 9.69
C ALA A 86 -8.41 -25.05 8.18
N PRO A 87 -9.48 -25.46 7.49
CA PRO A 87 -9.61 -25.27 6.06
C PRO A 87 -9.56 -23.77 5.72
N PRO A 88 -8.82 -23.38 4.66
CA PRO A 88 -8.74 -21.99 4.24
C PRO A 88 -10.15 -21.46 3.93
N ASN A 89 -10.54 -20.36 4.59
CA ASN A 89 -11.87 -19.79 4.41
C ASN A 89 -12.01 -19.24 2.97
N PRO A 90 -12.90 -19.81 2.13
CA PRO A 90 -12.95 -19.53 0.69
C PRO A 90 -13.48 -18.12 0.34
N LEU A 91 -14.03 -17.38 1.32
CA LEU A 91 -14.68 -16.08 1.08
C LEU A 91 -13.74 -14.87 1.05
N HIS A 92 -12.50 -14.98 1.52
CA HIS A 92 -11.57 -13.86 1.46
C HIS A 92 -10.68 -14.01 0.22
N LYS A 93 -10.97 -13.24 -0.83
CA LYS A 93 -9.99 -12.97 -1.89
C LYS A 93 -8.87 -12.10 -1.28
N ILE A 94 -7.99 -12.72 -0.50
CA ILE A 94 -6.83 -12.05 0.10
C ILE A 94 -5.89 -11.71 -1.05
N THR A 95 -5.83 -10.42 -1.40
CA THR A 95 -5.00 -9.91 -2.50
C THR A 95 -3.50 -10.01 -2.19
N GLY A 96 -3.12 -10.07 -0.91
CA GLY A 96 -1.77 -10.29 -0.43
C GLY A 96 -1.73 -10.26 1.10
N GLN A 97 -0.71 -10.88 1.69
CA GLN A 97 -0.47 -10.89 3.14
C GLN A 97 0.74 -10.01 3.46
N TRP A 98 0.75 -9.41 4.63
CA TRP A 98 1.86 -8.61 5.12
C TRP A 98 2.25 -9.05 6.52
N GLU A 99 3.54 -9.06 6.78
CA GLU A 99 4.08 -9.32 8.09
C GLU A 99 5.21 -8.34 8.42
N SER A 100 5.11 -7.73 9.60
CA SER A 100 6.16 -6.91 10.17
C SER A 100 7.07 -7.79 11.02
N ILE A 101 8.36 -7.76 10.70
CA ILE A 101 9.43 -8.49 11.35
C ILE A 101 10.17 -7.55 12.30
N SER A 102 10.77 -8.13 13.33
CA SER A 102 11.53 -7.34 14.29
C SER A 102 12.63 -6.50 13.60
N LEU A 103 12.76 -5.26 14.05
CA LEU A 103 13.67 -4.24 13.53
C LEU A 103 15.15 -4.68 13.58
N PHE A 104 15.50 -5.53 14.55
CA PHE A 104 16.86 -6.04 14.74
C PHE A 104 17.10 -7.42 14.10
N ALA A 105 16.06 -8.03 13.53
CA ALA A 105 16.19 -9.35 12.92
C ALA A 105 16.73 -9.25 11.48
N ASP A 106 17.52 -10.25 11.08
CA ASP A 106 17.86 -10.46 9.67
C ASP A 106 16.61 -10.91 8.91
N LEU A 107 16.10 -10.00 8.07
CA LEU A 107 14.88 -10.23 7.29
C LEU A 107 14.99 -11.45 6.38
N SER A 108 16.15 -11.69 5.77
CA SER A 108 16.34 -12.81 4.85
C SER A 108 16.31 -14.15 5.58
N HIS A 109 16.94 -14.20 6.76
CA HIS A 109 16.94 -15.37 7.62
C HIS A 109 15.52 -15.69 8.12
N GLU A 110 14.80 -14.69 8.65
CA GLU A 110 13.44 -14.86 9.16
C GLU A 110 12.49 -15.33 8.05
N VAL A 111 12.53 -14.70 6.88
CA VAL A 111 11.71 -15.10 5.74
C VAL A 111 12.01 -16.54 5.33
N ASN A 112 13.28 -16.98 5.30
CA ASN A 112 13.61 -18.36 4.99
C ASN A 112 13.00 -19.33 6.01
N GLN A 113 13.09 -19.02 7.30
CA GLN A 113 12.49 -19.84 8.35
C GLN A 113 10.97 -19.95 8.20
N ARG A 114 10.27 -18.85 7.92
CA ARG A 114 8.81 -18.85 7.66
C ARG A 114 8.45 -19.70 6.44
N MET A 115 9.24 -19.61 5.37
CA MET A 115 9.03 -20.41 4.16
C MET A 115 9.25 -21.91 4.39
N MET A 116 10.18 -22.28 5.28
CA MET A 116 10.40 -23.67 5.73
C MET A 116 9.26 -24.17 6.63
N ALA A 117 8.69 -23.28 7.46
CA ALA A 117 7.55 -23.57 8.32
C ALA A 117 6.20 -23.71 7.59
N GLY A 118 6.20 -23.70 6.24
CA GLY A 118 5.00 -23.95 5.44
C GLY A 118 4.09 -22.75 5.27
N TYR A 119 4.60 -21.52 5.42
CA TYR A 119 3.80 -20.32 5.18
C TYR A 119 3.24 -20.31 3.76
N PRO A 120 2.02 -19.76 3.55
CA PRO A 120 1.45 -19.59 2.22
C PRO A 120 2.45 -18.87 1.30
N ARG A 121 2.41 -19.18 0.00
CA ARG A 121 3.47 -18.75 -0.92
C ARG A 121 2.99 -17.82 -2.04
N GLN A 122 1.73 -17.42 -2.04
CA GLN A 122 1.15 -16.71 -3.19
C GLN A 122 1.62 -15.26 -3.31
N ASN A 123 1.41 -14.43 -2.30
CA ASN A 123 1.79 -13.01 -2.30
C ASN A 123 1.96 -12.52 -0.87
N ILE A 124 3.21 -12.48 -0.38
CA ILE A 124 3.54 -12.06 0.99
C ILE A 124 4.61 -10.98 0.96
N LEU A 125 4.35 -9.90 1.68
CA LEU A 125 5.30 -8.82 1.91
C LEU A 125 5.81 -8.86 3.35
N PHE A 126 7.12 -8.96 3.51
CA PHE A 126 7.80 -8.87 4.79
C PHE A 126 8.59 -7.56 4.88
N GLU A 127 8.63 -6.93 6.04
CA GLU A 127 9.43 -5.73 6.28
C GLU A 127 9.90 -5.62 7.73
N ASN A 128 11.01 -4.92 7.95
CA ASN A 128 11.54 -4.61 9.30
C ASN A 128 11.90 -3.13 9.45
N THR A 129 11.16 -2.25 8.76
CA THR A 129 11.35 -0.80 8.58
C THR A 129 12.61 -0.36 7.81
N HIS A 130 13.66 -1.17 7.80
CA HIS A 130 14.90 -0.91 7.07
C HIS A 130 14.89 -1.53 5.67
N THR A 131 14.38 -2.76 5.59
CA THR A 131 14.31 -3.53 4.35
C THR A 131 12.94 -4.14 4.18
N ALA A 132 12.57 -4.39 2.93
CA ALA A 132 11.36 -5.13 2.59
C ALA A 132 11.65 -6.22 1.56
N LEU A 133 10.97 -7.34 1.71
CA LEU A 133 11.10 -8.53 0.88
C LEU A 133 9.72 -8.99 0.44
N LEU A 134 9.51 -9.08 -0.87
CA LEU A 134 8.27 -9.57 -1.47
C LEU A 134 8.47 -11.00 -1.97
N VAL A 135 7.63 -11.91 -1.49
CA VAL A 135 7.54 -13.30 -1.96
C VAL A 135 6.27 -13.44 -2.80
N GLN A 136 6.42 -13.89 -4.04
CA GLN A 136 5.30 -14.19 -4.93
C GLN A 136 5.49 -15.56 -5.57
N ASN A 137 4.45 -16.38 -5.56
CA ASN A 137 4.48 -17.77 -6.05
C ASN A 137 5.70 -18.57 -5.53
N GLY A 138 6.04 -18.38 -4.25
CA GLY A 138 7.15 -19.05 -3.58
C GLY A 138 8.55 -18.50 -3.89
N GLN A 139 8.66 -17.47 -4.75
CA GLN A 139 9.92 -16.86 -5.14
C GLN A 139 10.09 -15.49 -4.51
N LYS A 140 11.32 -15.16 -4.09
CA LYS A 140 11.69 -13.79 -3.68
C LYS A 140 11.77 -12.93 -4.95
N VAL A 141 10.78 -12.06 -5.16
CA VAL A 141 10.67 -11.26 -6.40
C VAL A 141 11.16 -9.82 -6.24
N ALA A 142 11.33 -9.36 -5.00
CA ALA A 142 11.96 -8.09 -4.68
C ALA A 142 12.58 -8.14 -3.27
N TYR A 143 13.72 -7.47 -3.12
CA TYR A 143 14.37 -7.17 -1.86
C TYR A 143 14.91 -5.73 -1.96
N ILE A 144 14.48 -4.84 -1.08
CA ILE A 144 14.75 -3.41 -1.20
C ILE A 144 15.19 -2.81 0.13
N ASP A 145 15.92 -1.69 0.03
CA ASP A 145 16.09 -0.72 1.10
C ASP A 145 14.86 0.20 1.15
N MET A 146 14.28 0.37 2.34
CA MET A 146 13.08 1.15 2.58
C MET A 146 13.31 2.66 2.42
N ASN A 147 14.56 3.13 2.45
CA ASN A 147 14.91 4.54 2.21
C ASN A 147 14.84 4.94 0.72
N ASP A 148 14.88 3.96 -0.19
CA ASP A 148 14.72 4.21 -1.62
C ASP A 148 13.23 4.28 -1.98
N TRP A 149 12.66 5.49 -1.93
CA TRP A 149 11.23 5.71 -2.18
C TRP A 149 10.77 5.17 -3.54
N LYS A 150 11.62 5.14 -4.57
CA LYS A 150 11.25 4.66 -5.90
C LYS A 150 11.10 3.14 -5.88
N LYS A 151 12.06 2.44 -5.26
CA LYS A 151 12.00 0.98 -5.09
C LYS A 151 10.83 0.57 -4.21
N LEU A 152 10.58 1.32 -3.12
CA LEU A 152 9.43 1.11 -2.26
C LEU A 152 8.12 1.26 -3.03
N HIS A 153 7.98 2.33 -3.81
CA HIS A 153 6.81 2.51 -4.68
C HIS A 153 6.60 1.32 -5.63
N GLN A 154 7.65 0.90 -6.34
CA GLN A 154 7.56 -0.23 -7.28
C GLN A 154 7.23 -1.56 -6.58
N LEU A 155 7.79 -1.81 -5.41
CA LEU A 155 7.48 -2.99 -4.61
C LEU A 155 6.00 -2.99 -4.19
N LEU A 156 5.49 -1.86 -3.70
CA LEU A 156 4.09 -1.74 -3.28
C LEU A 156 3.13 -1.94 -4.44
N LEU A 157 3.45 -1.41 -5.63
CA LEU A 157 2.68 -1.66 -6.85
C LEU A 157 2.66 -3.16 -7.20
N LYS A 158 3.82 -3.83 -7.21
CA LYS A 158 3.89 -5.28 -7.47
C LYS A 158 3.08 -6.09 -6.47
N PHE A 159 3.05 -5.67 -5.21
CA PHE A 159 2.29 -6.34 -4.16
C PHE A 159 0.79 -6.18 -4.35
N VAL A 160 0.29 -4.95 -4.54
CA VAL A 160 -1.17 -4.70 -4.64
C VAL A 160 -1.76 -5.12 -5.98
N GLN A 161 -0.99 -5.07 -7.07
CA GLN A 161 -1.45 -5.46 -8.41
C GLN A 161 -1.25 -6.94 -8.72
N PHE A 162 -0.81 -7.73 -7.73
CA PHE A 162 -0.55 -9.15 -7.93
C PHE A 162 -1.82 -9.88 -8.42
N ASN A 163 -1.67 -10.65 -9.50
CA ASN A 163 -2.72 -11.50 -10.02
C ASN A 163 -2.22 -12.96 -10.05
N PRO A 164 -2.78 -13.86 -9.22
CA PRO A 164 -2.34 -15.26 -9.14
C PRO A 164 -2.57 -16.05 -10.44
N HIS A 165 -3.46 -15.59 -11.32
CA HIS A 165 -3.80 -16.26 -12.58
C HIS A 165 -3.09 -15.68 -13.81
N GLN A 166 -2.25 -14.66 -13.64
CA GLN A 166 -1.44 -14.14 -14.74
C GLN A 166 -0.36 -15.16 -15.08
N LYS A 167 -0.58 -15.95 -16.14
CA LYS A 167 0.46 -16.80 -16.72
C LYS A 167 1.57 -15.88 -17.27
N LYS A 168 2.83 -16.19 -16.93
CA LYS A 168 4.01 -15.57 -17.54
C LYS A 168 4.05 -15.85 -19.04
#